data_AF-A0A2S9TPD9-F1
#
_entry.id   AF-A0A2S9TPD9-F1
#
_cell.length_a   1.000
_cell.length_b   1.000
_cell.length_c   1.000
_cell.angle_alpha   90.00
_cell.angle_beta   90.00
_cell.angle_gamma   90.00
#
_symmetry.space_group_name_H-M   'P 1'
#
loop_
_entity.id
_entity.type
_entity.pdbx_description
1 polymer ?
#
loop_
_entity_poly.entity_id
_entity_poly.type
_entity_poly.pdbx_seq_one_letter_code
_entity_poly.pdbx_strand_id
1 'polypeptide(L)'
;MIIEDLKNIIEKNLEKKTIEVKRVFHGRGNFYDNFSYLTVDSFDNTLFATFFEVSFDEKEIIKALEIISKNSDFENFIIQRKYKEKDFYEVIYGEIVEDFFVYENNLKYKIDFKNRNIGLFLDMKKGREYIKSICKDKNVLNLFSYTCAFSVVCISGKASSVVNIDMSKASLSTGRINHHLNNLDTKNVKFLPYNILKSFGKIKKMSPYDIVIIDPPSFQKGSFVATSDYIKIIKKLDFILPIGGVVLACLNDPFLSSNFLIDIFKKEAPNFEFLEKLENVDEFLVENEEKALKNLIFLKKTDIIQHF
;
A
#
# COMPACT_ATOMS: atom_id res chain seq x y z
N MET A 1 -27.80 -8.41 -0.28
CA MET A 1 -27.13 -8.62 1.02
C MET A 1 -27.79 -7.73 2.06
N ILE A 2 -28.15 -8.27 3.22
CA ILE A 2 -28.70 -7.53 4.37
C ILE A 2 -27.63 -7.39 5.47
N ILE A 3 -27.92 -6.63 6.54
CA ILE A 3 -27.00 -6.44 7.67
C ILE A 3 -26.65 -7.78 8.33
N GLU A 4 -27.57 -8.74 8.36
CA GLU A 4 -27.29 -10.06 8.95
C GLU A 4 -26.19 -10.82 8.16
N ASP A 5 -26.19 -10.71 6.83
CA ASP A 5 -25.13 -11.29 6.00
C ASP A 5 -23.78 -10.62 6.28
N LEU A 6 -23.76 -9.28 6.43
CA LEU A 6 -22.56 -8.52 6.81
C LEU A 6 -21.99 -9.03 8.14
N LYS A 7 -22.84 -9.22 9.15
CA LYS A 7 -22.43 -9.74 10.46
C LYS A 7 -21.80 -11.13 10.32
N ASN A 8 -22.49 -12.05 9.67
CA ASN A 8 -22.02 -13.42 9.47
C ASN A 8 -20.66 -13.48 8.76
N ILE A 9 -20.44 -12.62 7.75
CA ILE A 9 -19.15 -12.55 7.03
C ILE A 9 -18.03 -12.06 7.97
N ILE A 10 -18.28 -10.99 8.72
CA ILE A 10 -17.27 -10.41 9.63
C ILE A 10 -16.93 -11.39 10.76
N GLU A 11 -17.94 -11.97 11.41
CA GLU A 11 -17.75 -12.93 12.50
C GLU A 11 -16.94 -14.15 12.03
N LYS A 12 -17.29 -14.71 10.86
CA LYS A 12 -16.52 -15.80 10.24
C LYS A 12 -15.06 -15.40 9.99
N ASN A 13 -14.83 -14.18 9.50
CA ASN A 13 -13.48 -13.69 9.22
C ASN A 13 -12.66 -13.40 10.50
N LEU A 14 -13.33 -13.26 11.64
CA LEU A 14 -12.77 -13.03 12.98
C LEU A 14 -12.54 -14.31 13.80
N GLU A 15 -13.08 -15.48 13.41
CA GLU A 15 -12.88 -16.75 14.14
C GLU A 15 -11.40 -17.10 14.41
N LYS A 16 -10.49 -16.56 13.61
CA LYS A 16 -9.03 -16.69 13.75
C LYS A 16 -8.35 -15.33 13.94
N LYS A 17 -8.98 -14.42 14.70
CA LYS A 17 -8.40 -13.12 15.03
C LYS A 17 -7.02 -13.32 15.67
N THR A 18 -6.06 -12.57 15.17
CA THR A 18 -4.69 -12.51 15.70
C THR A 18 -4.29 -11.05 15.85
N ILE A 19 -3.09 -10.82 16.37
CA ILE A 19 -2.46 -9.49 16.41
C ILE A 19 -2.16 -8.92 15.02
N GLU A 20 -2.12 -9.77 13.98
CA GLU A 20 -1.88 -9.35 12.61
C GLU A 20 -3.05 -8.55 12.05
N VAL A 21 -2.73 -7.41 11.43
CA VAL A 21 -3.68 -6.59 10.71
C VAL A 21 -4.38 -7.39 9.62
N LYS A 22 -5.71 -7.33 9.60
CA LYS A 22 -6.51 -8.07 8.65
C LYS A 22 -7.75 -7.28 8.23
N ARG A 23 -8.05 -7.26 6.93
CA ARG A 23 -9.37 -6.83 6.46
C ARG A 23 -10.38 -7.94 6.74
N VAL A 24 -11.43 -7.64 7.50
CA VAL A 24 -12.49 -8.63 7.81
C VAL A 24 -13.75 -8.40 6.98
N PHE A 25 -13.86 -7.25 6.32
CA PHE A 25 -14.88 -6.99 5.30
C PHE A 25 -14.36 -6.02 4.24
N HIS A 26 -14.45 -6.40 2.96
CA HIS A 26 -14.00 -5.60 1.82
C HIS A 26 -15.16 -5.29 0.85
N GLY A 27 -16.05 -4.36 1.22
CA GLY A 27 -17.13 -3.93 0.33
C GLY A 27 -16.63 -3.24 -0.94
N ARG A 28 -15.55 -2.46 -0.83
CA ARG A 28 -14.95 -1.65 -1.92
C ARG A 28 -14.55 -2.42 -3.18
N GLY A 29 -14.48 -3.74 -3.13
CA GLY A 29 -14.25 -4.60 -4.29
C GLY A 29 -15.47 -4.80 -5.19
N ASN A 30 -16.63 -4.24 -4.81
CA ASN A 30 -17.93 -4.44 -5.46
C ASN A 30 -18.35 -5.92 -5.55
N PHE A 31 -17.76 -6.78 -4.73
CA PHE A 31 -18.17 -8.18 -4.60
C PHE A 31 -19.49 -8.32 -3.80
N TYR A 32 -19.76 -7.34 -2.92
CA TYR A 32 -20.96 -7.27 -2.09
C TYR A 32 -21.79 -6.03 -2.50
N ASP A 33 -22.81 -6.23 -3.34
CA ASP A 33 -23.56 -5.15 -4.01
C ASP A 33 -24.06 -4.03 -3.07
N ASN A 34 -24.56 -4.38 -1.88
CA ASN A 34 -25.22 -3.42 -0.98
C ASN A 34 -24.29 -2.73 0.01
N PHE A 35 -22.99 -3.06 0.02
CA PHE A 35 -22.04 -2.54 1.01
C PHE A 35 -20.74 -2.07 0.38
N SER A 36 -20.77 -1.70 -0.91
CA SER A 36 -19.59 -1.24 -1.66
C SER A 36 -18.87 -0.05 -1.03
N TYR A 37 -19.57 0.73 -0.19
CA TYR A 37 -19.06 1.88 0.54
C TYR A 37 -18.42 1.54 1.89
N LEU A 38 -18.38 0.28 2.32
CA LEU A 38 -17.91 -0.11 3.66
C LEU A 38 -16.68 -1.00 3.58
N THR A 39 -15.72 -0.75 4.47
CA THR A 39 -14.68 -1.73 4.80
C THR A 39 -14.52 -1.85 6.31
N VAL A 40 -14.13 -3.02 6.79
CA VAL A 40 -13.88 -3.28 8.21
C VAL A 40 -12.55 -4.00 8.37
N ASP A 41 -11.75 -3.55 9.33
CA ASP A 41 -10.43 -4.06 9.67
C ASP A 41 -10.33 -4.48 11.12
N SER A 42 -9.56 -5.55 11.36
CA SER A 42 -9.09 -6.00 12.66
C SER A 42 -7.66 -5.53 12.86
N PHE A 43 -7.43 -4.65 13.84
CA PHE A 43 -6.13 -4.11 14.25
C PHE A 43 -5.83 -4.54 15.68
N ASP A 44 -5.34 -5.76 15.88
CA ASP A 44 -5.07 -6.30 17.22
C ASP A 44 -6.29 -6.16 18.16
N ASN A 45 -6.24 -5.23 19.12
CA ASN A 45 -7.33 -4.93 20.06
C ASN A 45 -8.36 -3.91 19.54
N THR A 46 -8.25 -3.43 18.31
CA THR A 46 -9.11 -2.39 17.74
C THR A 46 -9.86 -2.87 16.50
N LEU A 47 -11.19 -2.73 16.48
CA LEU A 47 -11.98 -2.85 15.25
C LEU A 47 -12.05 -1.47 14.58
N PHE A 48 -11.81 -1.42 13.28
CA PHE A 48 -11.83 -0.17 12.52
C PHE A 48 -12.73 -0.29 11.30
N ALA A 49 -13.75 0.57 11.19
CA ALA A 49 -14.64 0.60 10.04
C ALA A 49 -14.48 1.89 9.24
N THR A 50 -14.47 1.80 7.91
CA THR A 50 -14.39 2.96 7.01
C THR A 50 -15.61 3.00 6.09
N PHE A 51 -16.34 4.10 6.14
CA PHE A 51 -17.42 4.47 5.24
C PHE A 51 -16.89 5.45 4.17
N PHE A 52 -17.03 5.08 2.91
CA PHE A 52 -16.57 5.86 1.76
C PHE A 52 -17.66 6.76 1.19
N GLU A 53 -18.92 6.44 1.44
CA GLU A 53 -20.10 7.17 0.95
C GLU A 53 -21.15 7.24 2.07
N VAL A 54 -22.13 8.14 1.92
CA VAL A 54 -23.26 8.25 2.85
C VAL A 54 -24.14 7.01 2.69
N SER A 55 -24.52 6.39 3.80
CA SER A 55 -25.44 5.24 3.82
C SER A 55 -26.63 5.53 4.73
N PHE A 56 -27.83 5.13 4.29
CA PHE A 56 -29.04 5.23 5.11
C PHE A 56 -28.99 4.31 6.34
N ASP A 57 -28.29 3.18 6.23
CA ASP A 57 -28.20 2.14 7.25
C ASP A 57 -26.98 2.34 8.17
N GLU A 58 -26.25 3.46 8.07
CA GLU A 58 -24.99 3.69 8.80
C GLU A 58 -25.13 3.44 10.31
N LYS A 59 -26.21 3.92 10.92
CA LYS A 59 -26.47 3.76 12.35
C LYS A 59 -26.69 2.30 12.75
N GLU A 60 -27.37 1.53 11.91
CA GLU A 60 -27.65 0.11 12.18
C GLU A 60 -26.40 -0.74 11.95
N ILE A 61 -25.61 -0.41 10.92
CA ILE A 61 -24.30 -1.00 10.68
C ILE A 61 -23.37 -0.74 11.87
N ILE A 62 -23.27 0.51 12.36
CA ILE A 62 -22.43 0.83 13.53
C ILE A 62 -22.85 0.01 14.75
N LYS A 63 -24.15 -0.10 15.03
CA LYS A 63 -24.66 -0.93 16.14
C LYS A 63 -24.31 -2.41 15.97
N ALA A 64 -24.44 -2.94 14.76
CA ALA A 64 -24.07 -4.33 14.47
C ALA A 64 -22.57 -4.57 14.68
N LEU A 65 -21.73 -3.65 14.18
CA LEU A 65 -20.28 -3.72 14.36
C LEU A 65 -19.85 -3.54 15.83
N GLU A 66 -20.54 -2.71 16.61
CA GLU A 66 -20.30 -2.55 18.04
C GLU A 66 -20.62 -3.83 18.83
N ILE A 67 -21.66 -4.58 18.45
CA ILE A 67 -21.97 -5.88 19.04
C ILE A 67 -20.88 -6.89 18.69
N ILE A 68 -20.50 -6.97 17.41
CA ILE A 68 -19.42 -7.86 16.93
C ILE A 68 -18.11 -7.54 17.65
N SER A 69 -17.78 -6.25 17.78
CA SER A 69 -16.52 -5.84 18.36
C SER A 69 -16.42 -6.25 19.83
N LYS A 70 -17.52 -6.10 20.60
CA LYS A 70 -17.61 -6.57 21.99
C LYS A 70 -17.56 -8.10 22.08
N ASN A 71 -18.26 -8.81 21.21
CA ASN A 71 -18.27 -10.28 21.19
C ASN A 71 -16.92 -10.89 20.77
N SER A 72 -16.08 -10.12 20.08
CA SER A 72 -14.75 -10.54 19.58
C SER A 72 -13.59 -9.94 20.38
N ASP A 73 -13.86 -9.51 21.62
CA ASP A 73 -12.88 -8.96 22.57
C ASP A 73 -12.02 -7.82 21.98
N PHE A 74 -12.64 -6.88 21.26
CA PHE A 74 -11.99 -5.62 20.90
C PHE A 74 -12.18 -4.58 22.00
N GLU A 75 -11.07 -4.00 22.46
CA GLU A 75 -11.03 -2.93 23.46
C GLU A 75 -11.48 -1.59 22.87
N ASN A 76 -11.27 -1.40 21.55
CA ASN A 76 -11.61 -0.17 20.86
C ASN A 76 -12.45 -0.45 19.62
N PHE A 77 -13.42 0.42 19.35
CA PHE A 77 -14.12 0.47 18.07
C PHE A 77 -14.10 1.89 17.52
N ILE A 78 -13.46 2.05 16.37
CA ILE A 78 -13.23 3.33 15.72
C ILE A 78 -13.86 3.28 14.33
N ILE A 79 -14.46 4.39 13.91
CA ILE A 79 -14.98 4.53 12.56
C ILE A 79 -14.36 5.73 11.85
N GLN A 80 -14.32 5.64 10.53
CA GLN A 80 -13.91 6.72 9.64
C GLN A 80 -14.97 6.92 8.54
N ARG A 81 -15.31 8.17 8.23
CA ARG A 81 -16.26 8.60 7.19
C ARG A 81 -15.52 9.44 6.16
N LYS A 82 -14.92 8.80 5.16
CA LYS A 82 -14.08 9.47 4.14
C LYS A 82 -14.85 10.48 3.27
N TYR A 83 -16.19 10.34 3.19
CA TYR A 83 -17.05 11.29 2.50
C TYR A 83 -17.18 12.65 3.21
N LYS A 84 -16.86 12.74 4.52
CA LYS A 84 -16.88 14.01 5.26
C LYS A 84 -15.57 14.78 5.08
N GLU A 85 -15.64 16.12 4.98
CA GLU A 85 -14.44 16.97 4.92
C GLU A 85 -13.72 17.12 6.26
N LYS A 86 -14.49 17.27 7.35
CA LYS A 86 -14.06 17.40 8.75
C LYS A 86 -14.74 16.33 9.60
N ASP A 87 -14.23 16.12 10.81
CA ASP A 87 -14.79 15.17 11.79
C ASP A 87 -15.05 13.78 11.15
N PHE A 88 -14.09 13.37 10.32
CA PHE A 88 -14.18 12.17 9.51
C PHE A 88 -13.77 10.92 10.29
N TYR A 89 -13.38 11.01 11.55
CA TYR A 89 -13.14 9.84 12.41
C TYR A 89 -13.88 10.02 13.74
N GLU A 90 -14.29 8.91 14.35
CA GLU A 90 -15.04 8.88 15.60
C GLU A 90 -14.67 7.63 16.38
N VAL A 91 -14.44 7.77 17.69
CA VAL A 91 -14.27 6.65 18.61
C VAL A 91 -15.65 6.30 19.16
N ILE A 92 -16.16 5.12 18.84
CA ILE A 92 -17.47 4.64 19.32
C ILE A 92 -17.36 4.21 20.78
N TYR A 93 -16.31 3.46 21.12
CA TYR A 93 -15.89 3.18 22.49
C TYR A 93 -14.39 2.86 22.54
N GLY A 94 -13.83 2.91 23.75
CA GLY A 94 -12.40 2.74 23.99
C GLY A 94 -11.63 4.06 23.82
N GLU A 95 -10.37 3.98 23.42
CA GLU A 95 -9.50 5.14 23.23
C GLU A 95 -8.53 4.96 22.06
N ILE A 96 -8.03 6.09 21.54
CA ILE A 96 -6.91 6.09 20.59
C ILE A 96 -5.64 6.40 21.38
N VAL A 97 -4.76 5.42 21.49
CA VAL A 97 -3.46 5.59 22.15
C VAL A 97 -2.54 6.46 21.27
N GLU A 98 -1.84 7.41 21.88
CA GLU A 98 -0.74 8.11 21.21
C GLU A 98 0.32 7.07 20.80
N ASP A 99 0.73 7.08 19.52
CA ASP A 99 1.63 6.06 18.95
C ASP A 99 1.04 4.67 18.68
N PHE A 100 -0.28 4.59 18.45
CA PHE A 100 -0.92 3.39 17.92
C PHE A 100 -0.17 2.81 16.68
N PHE A 101 0.04 1.50 16.68
CA PHE A 101 0.66 0.76 15.58
C PHE A 101 -0.01 -0.59 15.39
N VAL A 102 0.14 -1.16 14.19
CA VAL A 102 -0.38 -2.50 13.84
C VAL A 102 0.76 -3.42 13.42
N TYR A 103 0.50 -4.72 13.42
CA TYR A 103 1.46 -5.73 13.00
C TYR A 103 1.10 -6.30 11.63
N GLU A 104 2.06 -6.34 10.71
CA GLU A 104 1.98 -7.14 9.48
C GLU A 104 3.27 -7.95 9.34
N ASN A 105 3.17 -9.27 9.22
CA ASN A 105 4.33 -10.17 9.11
C ASN A 105 5.40 -9.92 10.18
N ASN A 106 4.96 -9.77 11.43
CA ASN A 106 5.76 -9.44 12.63
C ASN A 106 6.46 -8.07 12.61
N LEU A 107 6.12 -7.18 11.67
CA LEU A 107 6.64 -5.82 11.61
C LEU A 107 5.57 -4.82 12.05
N LYS A 108 6.00 -3.80 12.79
CA LYS A 108 5.14 -2.75 13.34
C LYS A 108 5.03 -1.57 12.38
N TYR A 109 3.82 -1.04 12.20
CA TYR A 109 3.57 0.15 11.39
C TYR A 109 2.69 1.12 12.16
N LYS A 110 3.16 2.36 12.32
CA LYS A 110 2.40 3.44 12.94
C LYS A 110 1.13 3.71 12.15
N ILE A 111 0.03 3.80 12.89
CA ILE A 111 -1.29 4.13 12.39
C ILE A 111 -1.77 5.42 13.06
N ASP A 112 -2.40 6.29 12.29
CA ASP A 112 -2.96 7.55 12.75
C ASP A 112 -4.34 7.76 12.12
N PHE A 113 -5.38 7.52 12.92
CA PHE A 113 -6.78 7.66 12.53
C PHE A 113 -7.18 9.11 12.20
N LYS A 114 -6.38 10.09 12.64
CA LYS A 114 -6.58 11.51 12.32
C LYS A 114 -6.19 11.83 10.89
N ASN A 115 -5.60 10.90 10.15
CA ASN A 115 -5.32 11.02 8.72
C ASN A 115 -6.34 10.24 7.88
N ARG A 116 -6.70 10.79 6.72
CA ARG A 116 -7.57 10.10 5.74
C ARG A 116 -6.97 8.77 5.25
N ASN A 117 -5.66 8.75 5.06
CA ASN A 117 -4.90 7.52 4.86
C ASN A 117 -4.15 7.27 6.16
N ILE A 118 -4.48 6.17 6.81
CA ILE A 118 -4.14 5.94 8.22
C ILE A 118 -2.68 5.56 8.47
N GLY A 119 -1.89 5.29 7.42
CA GLY A 119 -0.46 5.02 7.56
C GLY A 119 0.03 3.74 6.89
N LEU A 120 -0.87 2.81 6.54
CA LEU A 120 -0.54 1.55 5.85
C LEU A 120 -1.64 1.20 4.85
N PHE A 121 -1.24 0.72 3.67
CA PHE A 121 -2.13 0.15 2.65
C PHE A 121 -2.00 -1.38 2.74
N LEU A 122 -3.07 -2.03 3.22
CA LEU A 122 -3.09 -3.46 3.54
C LEU A 122 -3.12 -4.35 2.28
N ASP A 123 -3.74 -3.87 1.20
CA ASP A 123 -3.76 -4.50 -0.13
C ASP A 123 -2.34 -4.71 -0.71
N MET A 124 -1.39 -3.86 -0.31
CA MET A 124 0.01 -3.95 -0.75
C MET A 124 0.84 -5.04 -0.02
N LYS A 125 0.24 -5.85 0.87
CA LYS A 125 0.94 -6.90 1.65
C LYS A 125 1.71 -7.88 0.77
N LYS A 126 1.06 -8.43 -0.27
CA LYS A 126 1.69 -9.38 -1.22
C LYS A 126 2.89 -8.76 -1.95
N GLY A 127 2.79 -7.49 -2.34
CA GLY A 127 3.91 -6.74 -2.91
C GLY A 127 5.07 -6.61 -1.93
N ARG A 128 4.78 -6.29 -0.66
CA ARG A 128 5.80 -6.21 0.40
C ARG A 128 6.46 -7.56 0.69
N GLU A 129 5.70 -8.65 0.70
CA GLU A 129 6.21 -10.02 0.86
C GLU A 129 7.15 -10.40 -0.29
N TYR A 130 6.73 -10.15 -1.52
CA TYR A 130 7.55 -10.40 -2.71
C TYR A 130 8.89 -9.67 -2.61
N ILE A 131 8.86 -8.35 -2.37
CA ILE A 131 10.07 -7.53 -2.27
C ILE A 131 10.98 -8.03 -1.13
N LYS A 132 10.41 -8.35 0.04
CA LYS A 132 11.18 -8.89 1.17
C LYS A 132 11.93 -10.16 0.78
N SER A 133 11.32 -11.03 -0.04
CA SER A 133 11.93 -12.29 -0.47
C SER A 133 13.14 -12.13 -1.40
N ILE A 134 13.23 -11.02 -2.14
CA ILE A 134 14.30 -10.78 -3.13
C ILE A 134 15.28 -9.67 -2.76
N CYS A 135 15.02 -8.90 -1.70
CA CYS A 135 15.78 -7.69 -1.38
C CYS A 135 17.10 -7.89 -0.64
N LYS A 136 17.41 -9.12 -0.20
CA LYS A 136 18.64 -9.40 0.55
C LYS A 136 19.88 -8.98 -0.26
N ASP A 137 20.77 -8.23 0.38
CA ASP A 137 22.02 -7.70 -0.21
C ASP A 137 21.79 -6.82 -1.47
N LYS A 138 20.58 -6.24 -1.62
CA LYS A 138 20.20 -5.39 -2.76
C LYS A 138 20.12 -3.90 -2.39
N ASN A 139 20.38 -3.04 -3.36
CA ASN A 139 20.10 -1.60 -3.28
C ASN A 139 18.70 -1.33 -3.84
N VAL A 140 17.81 -0.78 -3.02
CA VAL A 140 16.39 -0.60 -3.35
C VAL A 140 16.03 0.87 -3.51
N LEU A 141 15.35 1.23 -4.59
CA LEU A 141 14.70 2.53 -4.76
C LEU A 141 13.19 2.38 -4.57
N ASN A 142 12.64 3.09 -3.59
CA ASN A 142 11.21 3.13 -3.29
C ASN A 142 10.63 4.50 -3.69
N LEU A 143 9.95 4.54 -4.84
CA LEU A 143 9.30 5.75 -5.36
C LEU A 143 7.87 5.84 -4.84
N PHE A 144 7.44 7.04 -4.48
CA PHE A 144 6.13 7.31 -3.84
C PHE A 144 6.04 6.58 -2.50
N SER A 145 7.12 6.68 -1.71
CA SER A 145 7.35 5.79 -0.58
C SER A 145 6.34 5.90 0.56
N TYR A 146 5.55 6.97 0.61
CA TYR A 146 4.59 7.27 1.68
C TYR A 146 5.24 7.11 3.07
N THR A 147 4.70 6.25 3.93
CA THR A 147 5.22 5.91 5.26
C THR A 147 6.31 4.85 5.24
N CYS A 148 6.95 4.64 4.08
CA CYS A 148 8.13 3.81 3.87
C CYS A 148 7.93 2.33 4.23
N ALA A 149 6.71 1.78 4.12
CA ALA A 149 6.43 0.40 4.49
C ALA A 149 7.29 -0.62 3.71
N PHE A 150 7.51 -0.38 2.42
CA PHE A 150 8.45 -1.16 1.61
C PHE A 150 9.90 -1.09 2.11
N SER A 151 10.33 0.07 2.58
CA SER A 151 11.69 0.22 3.12
C SER A 151 11.89 -0.52 4.44
N VAL A 152 10.87 -0.57 5.30
CA VAL A 152 10.88 -1.37 6.53
C VAL A 152 11.05 -2.86 6.19
N VAL A 153 10.26 -3.40 5.25
CA VAL A 153 10.40 -4.82 4.87
C VAL A 153 11.74 -5.11 4.19
N CYS A 154 12.26 -4.17 3.39
CA CYS A 154 13.57 -4.32 2.75
C CYS A 154 14.71 -4.40 3.78
N ILE A 155 14.75 -3.48 4.75
CA ILE A 155 15.81 -3.49 5.77
C ILE A 155 15.66 -4.70 6.71
N SER A 156 14.43 -5.07 7.08
CA SER A 156 14.17 -6.33 7.79
C SER A 156 14.63 -7.56 6.98
N GLY A 157 14.48 -7.52 5.65
CA GLY A 157 14.96 -8.52 4.68
C GLY A 157 16.45 -8.44 4.36
N LYS A 158 17.22 -7.59 5.06
CA LYS A 158 18.68 -7.39 4.90
C LYS A 158 19.08 -6.79 3.55
N ALA A 159 18.29 -5.86 3.01
CA ALA A 159 18.72 -5.02 1.91
C ALA A 159 19.96 -4.20 2.28
N SER A 160 20.89 -4.01 1.34
CA SER A 160 22.13 -3.25 1.55
C SER A 160 21.86 -1.76 1.76
N SER A 161 20.93 -1.20 0.98
CA SER A 161 20.49 0.18 1.13
C SER A 161 19.07 0.39 0.61
N VAL A 162 18.37 1.41 1.12
CA VAL A 162 17.05 1.81 0.61
C VAL A 162 16.98 3.31 0.43
N VAL A 163 16.44 3.75 -0.70
CA VAL A 163 16.21 5.16 -1.02
C VAL A 163 14.73 5.41 -1.15
N ASN A 164 14.15 6.12 -0.18
CA ASN A 164 12.75 6.50 -0.17
C ASN A 164 12.59 7.89 -0.78
N ILE A 165 11.75 7.98 -1.82
CA ILE A 165 11.38 9.25 -2.45
C ILE A 165 9.88 9.48 -2.26
N ASP A 166 9.53 10.58 -1.61
CA ASP A 166 8.15 11.08 -1.50
C ASP A 166 8.15 12.60 -1.51
N MET A 167 7.02 13.26 -1.82
CA MET A 167 6.92 14.72 -1.66
C MET A 167 6.58 15.13 -0.23
N SER A 168 5.90 14.27 0.52
CA SER A 168 5.44 14.51 1.87
C SER A 168 6.57 14.29 2.88
N LYS A 169 7.11 15.39 3.41
CA LYS A 169 8.05 15.33 4.55
C LYS A 169 7.43 14.64 5.77
N ALA A 170 6.14 14.87 6.03
CA ALA A 170 5.43 14.25 7.14
C ALA A 170 5.37 12.73 6.98
N SER A 171 5.06 12.23 5.78
CA SER A 171 5.03 10.78 5.51
C SER A 171 6.41 10.14 5.65
N LEU A 172 7.47 10.81 5.17
CA LEU A 172 8.85 10.36 5.38
C LEU A 172 9.26 10.36 6.87
N SER A 173 8.76 11.32 7.66
CA SER A 173 8.97 11.31 9.11
C SER A 173 8.27 10.12 9.77
N THR A 174 7.02 9.83 9.40
CA THR A 174 6.35 8.59 9.82
C THR A 174 7.13 7.35 9.38
N GLY A 175 7.73 7.38 8.18
CA GLY A 175 8.61 6.32 7.70
C GLY A 175 9.83 6.08 8.60
N ARG A 176 10.46 7.14 9.12
CA ARG A 176 11.54 6.99 10.12
C ARG A 176 11.02 6.35 11.40
N ILE A 177 9.85 6.77 11.88
CA ILE A 177 9.23 6.17 13.07
C ILE A 177 8.98 4.67 12.82
N ASN A 178 8.49 4.27 11.65
CA ASN A 178 8.28 2.87 11.32
C ASN A 178 9.58 2.04 11.35
N HIS A 179 10.72 2.59 10.91
CA HIS A 179 12.02 1.92 11.09
C HIS A 179 12.37 1.78 12.58
N HIS A 180 12.20 2.84 13.37
CA HIS A 180 12.49 2.82 14.81
C HIS A 180 11.59 1.85 15.59
N LEU A 181 10.30 1.77 15.28
CA LEU A 181 9.35 0.82 15.88
C LEU A 181 9.80 -0.65 15.73
N ASN A 182 10.59 -0.94 14.69
CA ASN A 182 11.11 -2.26 14.37
C ASN A 182 12.59 -2.44 14.76
N ASN A 183 13.19 -1.49 15.47
CA ASN A 183 14.62 -1.49 15.82
C ASN A 183 15.53 -1.65 14.58
N LEU A 184 15.12 -1.10 13.43
CA LEU A 184 15.89 -1.18 12.19
C LEU A 184 16.83 0.03 12.07
N ASP A 185 18.10 -0.24 11.78
CA ASP A 185 19.09 0.81 11.52
C ASP A 185 18.75 1.56 10.22
N THR A 186 18.82 2.88 10.28
CA THR A 186 18.55 3.78 9.16
C THR A 186 19.83 4.35 8.54
N LYS A 187 21.03 3.92 8.97
CA LYS A 187 22.32 4.38 8.42
C LYS A 187 22.40 4.26 6.90
N ASN A 188 21.85 3.18 6.33
CA ASN A 188 21.81 2.95 4.88
C ASN A 188 20.44 3.26 4.25
N VAL A 189 19.58 4.00 4.95
CA VAL A 189 18.26 4.40 4.49
C VAL A 189 18.22 5.90 4.24
N LYS A 190 17.84 6.31 3.04
CA LYS A 190 17.66 7.73 2.70
C LYS A 190 16.18 8.08 2.61
N PHE A 191 15.80 9.24 3.13
CA PHE A 191 14.44 9.77 3.11
C PHE A 191 14.46 11.13 2.41
N LEU A 192 14.10 11.17 1.14
CA LEU A 192 14.29 12.34 0.29
C LEU A 192 12.94 12.95 -0.10
N PRO A 193 12.60 14.16 0.42
CA PRO A 193 11.33 14.84 0.15
C PRO A 193 11.33 15.47 -1.25
N TYR A 194 11.49 14.65 -2.30
CA TYR A 194 11.72 15.08 -3.67
C TYR A 194 10.52 14.80 -4.56
N ASN A 195 10.25 15.73 -5.48
CA ASN A 195 9.39 15.43 -6.62
C ASN A 195 10.17 14.54 -7.59
N ILE A 196 9.66 13.33 -7.83
CA ILE A 196 10.32 12.25 -8.60
C ILE A 196 10.63 12.70 -10.04
N LEU A 197 9.65 13.32 -10.70
CA LEU A 197 9.77 13.73 -12.11
C LEU A 197 10.81 14.84 -12.29
N LYS A 198 10.95 15.74 -11.31
CA LYS A 198 11.90 16.87 -11.33
C LYS A 198 13.29 16.51 -10.79
N SER A 199 13.41 15.45 -9.99
CA SER A 199 14.63 15.14 -9.24
C SER A 199 15.38 13.92 -9.74
N PHE A 200 15.08 13.44 -10.96
CA PHE A 200 15.68 12.22 -11.50
C PHE A 200 17.21 12.25 -11.53
N GLY A 201 17.84 13.40 -11.83
CA GLY A 201 19.30 13.52 -11.80
C GLY A 201 19.91 13.26 -10.41
N LYS A 202 19.20 13.61 -9.33
CA LYS A 202 19.63 13.30 -7.96
C LYS A 202 19.43 11.82 -7.62
N ILE A 203 18.32 11.23 -8.07
CA ILE A 203 18.03 9.80 -7.92
C ILE A 203 19.10 8.98 -8.65
N LYS A 204 19.39 9.30 -9.93
CA LYS A 204 20.41 8.62 -10.74
C LYS A 204 21.81 8.66 -10.11
N LYS A 205 22.20 9.73 -9.41
CA LYS A 205 23.52 9.80 -8.73
C LYS A 205 23.72 8.75 -7.64
N MET A 206 22.65 8.10 -7.19
CA MET A 206 22.68 7.07 -6.16
C MET A 206 22.40 5.67 -6.72
N SER A 207 22.34 5.52 -8.06
CA SER A 207 22.25 4.23 -8.73
C SER A 207 23.65 3.56 -8.80
N PRO A 208 23.75 2.27 -9.18
CA PRO A 208 22.67 1.38 -9.61
C PRO A 208 21.74 0.95 -8.46
N TYR A 209 20.48 0.67 -8.81
CA TYR A 209 19.52 0.00 -7.95
C TYR A 209 19.26 -1.39 -8.51
N ASP A 210 19.22 -2.40 -7.65
CA ASP A 210 18.86 -3.76 -8.03
C ASP A 210 17.33 -3.93 -8.10
N ILE A 211 16.60 -3.15 -7.30
CA ILE A 211 15.14 -3.19 -7.21
C ILE A 211 14.59 -1.77 -7.25
N VAL A 212 13.60 -1.52 -8.10
CA VAL A 212 12.81 -0.27 -8.11
C VAL A 212 11.34 -0.58 -7.84
N ILE A 213 10.75 0.12 -6.89
CA ILE A 213 9.32 0.06 -6.57
C ILE A 213 8.68 1.36 -7.03
N ILE A 214 7.59 1.26 -7.79
CA ILE A 214 6.84 2.39 -8.33
C ILE A 214 5.39 2.24 -7.87
N ASP A 215 5.02 2.95 -6.80
CA ASP A 215 3.68 2.88 -6.20
C ASP A 215 2.98 4.25 -6.12
N PRO A 216 2.64 4.86 -7.28
CA PRO A 216 2.07 6.18 -7.31
C PRO A 216 0.61 6.19 -6.88
N PRO A 217 0.09 7.34 -6.41
CA PRO A 217 -1.35 7.53 -6.33
C PRO A 217 -1.97 7.50 -7.73
N SER A 218 -3.18 6.95 -7.86
CA SER A 218 -3.90 6.82 -9.14
C SER A 218 -4.11 8.19 -9.81
N PHE A 219 -4.51 9.18 -9.01
CA PHE A 219 -4.58 10.57 -9.43
C PHE A 219 -4.25 11.53 -8.29
N GLN A 220 -3.20 12.33 -8.45
CA GLN A 220 -2.92 13.45 -7.57
C GLN A 220 -2.53 14.67 -8.41
N LYS A 221 -3.50 15.57 -8.63
CA LYS A 221 -3.32 16.79 -9.44
C LYS A 221 -2.08 17.57 -9.00
N GLY A 222 -1.16 17.82 -9.92
CA GLY A 222 0.10 18.54 -9.69
C GLY A 222 1.26 17.70 -9.12
N SER A 223 1.02 16.42 -8.80
CA SER A 223 2.04 15.48 -8.32
C SER A 223 2.31 14.38 -9.36
N PHE A 224 1.27 13.59 -9.70
CA PHE A 224 1.36 12.47 -10.62
C PHE A 224 0.00 12.14 -11.23
N VAL A 225 -0.02 11.91 -12.55
CA VAL A 225 -1.18 11.42 -13.29
C VAL A 225 -0.75 10.15 -14.03
N ALA A 226 -1.30 9.00 -13.61
CA ALA A 226 -0.87 7.67 -14.08
C ALA A 226 -0.81 7.57 -15.62
N THR A 227 -1.83 8.08 -16.32
CA THR A 227 -1.93 8.03 -17.79
C THR A 227 -0.80 8.75 -18.54
N SER A 228 -0.08 9.68 -17.91
CA SER A 228 0.95 10.49 -18.58
C SER A 228 2.32 10.46 -17.91
N ASP A 229 2.38 10.24 -16.60
CA ASP A 229 3.61 10.34 -15.84
C ASP A 229 4.32 8.99 -15.63
N TYR A 230 3.61 7.86 -15.71
CA TYR A 230 4.23 6.53 -15.67
C TYR A 230 5.29 6.37 -16.77
N ILE A 231 4.94 6.77 -18.00
CA ILE A 231 5.84 6.76 -19.17
C ILE A 231 7.15 7.51 -18.86
N LYS A 232 7.07 8.65 -18.16
CA LYS A 232 8.24 9.49 -17.84
C LYS A 232 9.20 8.82 -16.85
N ILE A 233 8.69 7.95 -15.99
CA ILE A 233 9.51 7.15 -15.05
C ILE A 233 10.07 5.94 -15.78
N ILE A 234 9.22 5.20 -16.50
CA ILE A 234 9.58 3.95 -17.20
C ILE A 234 10.72 4.18 -18.21
N LYS A 235 10.65 5.25 -19.00
CA LYS A 235 11.72 5.69 -19.93
C LYS A 235 13.11 5.83 -19.32
N LYS A 236 13.18 5.97 -18.00
CA LYS A 236 14.43 6.27 -17.29
C LYS A 236 14.98 5.08 -16.51
N LEU A 237 14.25 3.96 -16.45
CA LEU A 237 14.64 2.77 -15.69
C LEU A 237 15.96 2.16 -16.20
N ASP A 238 16.18 2.19 -17.52
CA ASP A 238 17.41 1.68 -18.14
C ASP A 238 18.69 2.36 -17.61
N PHE A 239 18.60 3.61 -17.15
CA PHE A 239 19.74 4.37 -16.64
C PHE A 239 20.08 4.08 -15.17
N ILE A 240 19.23 3.34 -14.45
CA ILE A 240 19.36 3.16 -13.00
C ILE A 240 19.32 1.69 -12.56
N LEU A 241 18.82 0.78 -13.41
CA LEU A 241 18.79 -0.66 -13.15
C LEU A 241 19.81 -1.38 -14.04
N PRO A 242 20.65 -2.27 -13.48
CA PRO A 242 21.51 -3.17 -14.25
C PRO A 242 20.70 -4.36 -14.81
N ILE A 243 21.30 -5.15 -15.71
CA ILE A 243 20.75 -6.47 -16.08
C ILE A 243 20.49 -7.29 -14.82
N GLY A 244 19.35 -7.97 -14.78
CA GLY A 244 18.86 -8.69 -13.60
C GLY A 244 18.12 -7.80 -12.60
N GLY A 245 18.05 -6.49 -12.82
CA GLY A 245 17.29 -5.57 -11.99
C GLY A 245 15.79 -5.79 -12.08
N VAL A 246 15.10 -5.71 -10.94
CA VAL A 246 13.66 -5.97 -10.83
C VAL A 246 12.88 -4.68 -10.63
N VAL A 247 11.72 -4.58 -11.24
CA VAL A 247 10.76 -3.48 -11.03
C VAL A 247 9.44 -4.05 -10.55
N LEU A 248 8.96 -3.55 -9.41
CA LEU A 248 7.57 -3.69 -8.99
C LEU A 248 6.83 -2.40 -9.36
N ALA A 249 5.92 -2.48 -10.33
CA ALA A 249 5.09 -1.35 -10.75
C ALA A 249 3.63 -1.58 -10.33
N CYS A 250 3.08 -0.65 -9.55
CA CYS A 250 1.80 -0.81 -8.87
C CYS A 250 0.73 0.11 -9.48
N LEU A 251 -0.44 -0.42 -9.79
CA LEU A 251 -1.54 0.35 -10.39
C LEU A 251 -2.84 0.12 -9.63
N ASN A 252 -3.19 1.09 -8.78
CA ASN A 252 -4.44 1.08 -8.01
C ASN A 252 -5.52 1.99 -8.66
N ASP A 253 -5.70 1.86 -9.98
CA ASP A 253 -6.74 2.58 -10.73
C ASP A 253 -7.75 1.58 -11.31
N PRO A 254 -9.04 1.65 -10.94
CA PRO A 254 -10.05 0.69 -11.40
C PRO A 254 -10.41 0.82 -12.88
N PHE A 255 -10.01 1.92 -13.54
CA PHE A 255 -10.33 2.17 -14.96
C PHE A 255 -9.20 1.76 -15.91
N LEU A 256 -8.01 1.44 -15.39
CA LEU A 256 -6.85 1.04 -16.18
C LEU A 256 -6.51 -0.43 -15.90
N SER A 257 -6.43 -1.29 -16.90
CA SER A 257 -6.04 -2.70 -16.72
C SER A 257 -4.53 -2.88 -16.55
N SER A 258 -4.09 -4.09 -16.20
CA SER A 258 -2.68 -4.52 -16.19
C SER A 258 -1.98 -4.24 -17.52
N ASN A 259 -2.70 -4.43 -18.64
CA ASN A 259 -2.18 -4.17 -19.99
C ASN A 259 -1.72 -2.73 -20.17
N PHE A 260 -2.32 -1.76 -19.48
CA PHE A 260 -1.87 -0.36 -19.54
C PHE A 260 -0.37 -0.21 -19.22
N LEU A 261 0.10 -0.81 -18.12
CA LEU A 261 1.52 -0.75 -17.75
C LEU A 261 2.37 -1.65 -18.63
N ILE A 262 1.90 -2.88 -18.91
CA ILE A 262 2.63 -3.85 -19.76
C ILE A 262 2.94 -3.23 -21.12
N ASP A 263 1.97 -2.55 -21.75
CA ASP A 263 2.14 -1.94 -23.07
C ASP A 263 3.07 -0.72 -23.02
N ILE A 264 3.06 0.05 -21.94
CA ILE A 264 4.04 1.13 -21.73
C ILE A 264 5.46 0.56 -21.62
N PHE A 265 5.67 -0.51 -20.85
CA PHE A 265 6.97 -1.16 -20.72
C PHE A 265 7.45 -1.69 -22.08
N LYS A 266 6.61 -2.43 -22.81
CA LYS A 266 6.93 -2.95 -24.15
C LYS A 266 7.38 -1.83 -25.10
N LYS A 267 6.73 -0.66 -25.05
CA LYS A 267 7.01 0.44 -25.95
C LYS A 267 8.22 1.28 -25.53
N GLU A 268 8.32 1.61 -24.24
CA GLU A 268 9.21 2.68 -23.76
C GLU A 268 10.42 2.15 -22.97
N ALA A 269 10.41 0.86 -22.61
CA ALA A 269 11.51 0.19 -21.91
C ALA A 269 11.58 -1.30 -22.34
N PRO A 270 11.80 -1.60 -23.64
CA PRO A 270 11.71 -2.96 -24.19
C PRO A 270 12.73 -3.96 -23.62
N ASN A 271 13.76 -3.49 -22.92
CA ASN A 271 14.73 -4.33 -22.20
C ASN A 271 14.17 -4.98 -20.93
N PHE A 272 12.97 -4.55 -20.52
CA PHE A 272 12.27 -5.07 -19.36
C PHE A 272 11.16 -6.02 -19.80
N GLU A 273 11.27 -7.27 -19.36
CA GLU A 273 10.27 -8.30 -19.62
C GLU A 273 9.26 -8.33 -18.47
N PHE A 274 7.97 -8.37 -18.80
CA PHE A 274 6.92 -8.66 -17.83
C PHE A 274 7.02 -10.11 -17.37
N LEU A 275 7.16 -10.32 -16.06
CA LEU A 275 7.23 -11.67 -15.49
C LEU A 275 5.86 -12.17 -15.05
N GLU A 276 5.22 -11.43 -14.14
CA GLU A 276 3.95 -11.84 -13.54
C GLU A 276 3.21 -10.65 -12.92
N LYS A 277 1.90 -10.84 -12.73
CA LYS A 277 1.05 -10.04 -11.85
C LYS A 277 0.95 -10.82 -10.53
N LEU A 278 1.36 -10.21 -9.42
CA LEU A 278 1.18 -10.85 -8.11
C LEU A 278 -0.31 -10.95 -7.77
N GLU A 279 -0.67 -12.04 -7.10
CA GLU A 279 -2.00 -12.21 -6.52
C GLU A 279 -2.28 -11.12 -5.48
N ASN A 280 -3.55 -10.74 -5.37
CA ASN A 280 -4.03 -9.86 -4.31
C ASN A 280 -4.14 -10.62 -2.98
N VAL A 281 -4.31 -9.89 -1.89
CA VAL A 281 -4.53 -10.49 -0.58
C VAL A 281 -5.94 -11.09 -0.53
N ASP A 282 -6.11 -12.31 -0.02
CA ASP A 282 -7.38 -13.05 -0.05
C ASP A 282 -8.55 -12.29 0.59
N GLU A 283 -8.28 -11.43 1.58
CA GLU A 283 -9.29 -10.62 2.25
C GLU A 283 -9.84 -9.46 1.39
N PHE A 284 -9.19 -9.14 0.26
CA PHE A 284 -9.56 -8.06 -0.65
C PHE A 284 -10.36 -8.60 -1.83
N LEU A 285 -11.50 -9.24 -1.52
CA LEU A 285 -12.38 -9.82 -2.52
C LEU A 285 -12.89 -8.76 -3.49
N VAL A 286 -12.78 -9.04 -4.78
CA VAL A 286 -13.23 -8.16 -5.86
C VAL A 286 -14.08 -8.92 -6.87
N GLU A 287 -15.02 -8.24 -7.49
CA GLU A 287 -15.76 -8.78 -8.64
C GLU A 287 -14.84 -8.94 -9.86
N ASN A 288 -13.86 -8.04 -10.00
CA ASN A 288 -12.94 -8.02 -11.13
C ASN A 288 -11.52 -7.60 -10.69
N GLU A 289 -10.57 -8.53 -10.84
CA GLU A 289 -9.15 -8.36 -10.51
C GLU A 289 -8.44 -7.21 -11.27
N GLU A 290 -8.98 -6.75 -12.40
CA GLU A 290 -8.43 -5.61 -13.14
C GLU A 290 -8.90 -4.26 -12.59
N LYS A 291 -9.99 -4.27 -11.81
CA LYS A 291 -10.46 -3.10 -11.05
C LYS A 291 -9.78 -2.97 -9.68
N ALA A 292 -9.05 -4.00 -9.25
CA ALA A 292 -8.32 -4.03 -8.00
C ALA A 292 -6.92 -3.38 -8.14
N LEU A 293 -6.12 -3.51 -7.08
CA LEU A 293 -4.68 -3.27 -7.14
C LEU A 293 -4.03 -4.25 -8.13
N LYS A 294 -3.09 -3.75 -8.93
CA LYS A 294 -2.22 -4.58 -9.79
C LYS A 294 -0.78 -4.35 -9.42
N ASN A 295 -0.13 -5.40 -8.91
CA ASN A 295 1.30 -5.43 -8.64
C ASN A 295 1.99 -6.20 -9.76
N LEU A 296 2.65 -5.49 -10.67
CA LEU A 296 3.26 -6.08 -11.86
C LEU A 296 4.78 -6.13 -11.71
N ILE A 297 5.37 -7.30 -11.97
CA ILE A 297 6.80 -7.52 -11.90
C ILE A 297 7.41 -7.47 -13.29
N PHE A 298 8.48 -6.69 -13.42
CA PHE A 298 9.30 -6.61 -14.62
C PHE A 298 10.76 -6.88 -14.30
N LEU A 299 11.47 -7.55 -15.21
CA LEU A 299 12.88 -7.90 -15.07
C LEU A 299 13.68 -7.34 -16.24
N LYS A 300 14.78 -6.63 -15.96
CA LYS A 300 15.71 -6.20 -17.00
C LYS A 300 16.53 -7.39 -17.51
N LYS A 301 16.29 -7.82 -18.75
CA LYS A 301 16.97 -8.99 -19.36
C LYS A 301 18.22 -8.63 -20.15
N THR A 302 18.22 -7.46 -20.78
CA THR A 302 19.26 -7.01 -21.69
C THR A 302 19.65 -5.57 -21.39
N ASP A 303 20.84 -5.16 -21.84
CA ASP A 303 21.19 -3.76 -21.98
C ASP A 303 21.04 -3.35 -23.44
N ILE A 304 20.83 -2.06 -23.68
CA ILE A 304 20.94 -1.52 -25.03
C ILE A 304 22.39 -1.73 -25.49
N ILE A 305 22.61 -2.43 -26.60
CA ILE A 305 23.84 -2.24 -27.39
C ILE A 305 23.71 -0.83 -27.96
N GLN A 306 24.17 0.19 -27.23
CA GLN A 306 24.28 1.53 -27.78
C GLN A 306 25.45 1.48 -28.76
N HIS A 307 25.15 1.36 -30.05
CA HIS A 307 26.09 1.82 -31.06
C HIS A 307 26.26 3.32 -30.83
N PHE A 308 27.43 3.69 -30.32
CA PHE A 308 27.92 5.07 -30.26
C PHE A 308 28.00 5.65 -31.67
#